data_AF-A0A7W8HVH2-F1
#
_entry.id   AF-A0A7W8HVH2-F1
#
_cell.length_a   1.000
_cell.length_b   1.000
_cell.length_c   1.000
_cell.angle_alpha   90.00
_cell.angle_beta   90.00
_cell.angle_gamma   90.00
#
_symmetry.space_group_name_H-M   'P 1'
#
loop_
_entity.id
_entity.type
_entity.pdbx_description
1 polymer ?
#
loop_
_entity_poly.entity_id
_entity_poly.type
_entity_poly.pdbx_seq_one_letter_code
_entity_poly.pdbx_strand_id
1 'polypeptide(L)'
;MASSNLQRLGLADQRPVAEKVAILVGPNGSGKSRFLRELAIQIRGDRDLAIISNTAHDRFSGLRGLKRISAGRGSRSPKSIVKRAIGRTIDQPDSRFYQIGAILEYCGYRPRFGFLVDSDPYTAYLDPADFLLDPNDYDAVVAFLRRHNPKEILWIDQGESALSFSLG
;
A
#
# COMPACT_ATOMS: atom_id res chain seq x y z
N MET A 1 14.04 -18.50 33.85
CA MET A 1 13.14 -18.37 32.69
C MET A 1 13.69 -17.25 31.82
N ALA A 2 14.01 -17.51 30.55
CA ALA A 2 14.52 -16.46 29.66
C ALA A 2 13.43 -15.40 29.45
N SER A 3 13.74 -14.13 29.75
CA SER A 3 12.83 -13.02 29.48
C SER A 3 12.48 -13.00 27.98
N SER A 4 11.19 -12.95 27.64
CA SER A 4 10.77 -12.89 26.23
C SER A 4 11.35 -11.65 25.56
N ASN A 5 11.59 -11.68 24.25
CA ASN A 5 12.11 -10.49 23.55
C ASN A 5 11.13 -9.30 23.65
N LEU A 6 9.83 -9.56 23.88
CA LEU A 6 8.85 -8.53 24.22
C LEU A 6 9.15 -7.82 25.54
N GLN A 7 9.54 -8.56 26.58
CA GLN A 7 9.93 -7.98 27.88
C GLN A 7 11.16 -7.08 27.73
N ARG A 8 12.15 -7.51 26.95
CA ARG A 8 13.36 -6.72 26.67
C ARG A 8 13.06 -5.39 25.98
N LEU A 9 11.95 -5.31 25.25
CA LEU A 9 11.48 -4.09 24.60
C LEU A 9 10.44 -3.30 25.42
N GLY A 10 10.05 -3.76 26.61
CA GLY A 10 8.96 -3.14 27.38
C GLY A 10 7.56 -3.32 26.76
N LEU A 11 7.41 -4.28 25.85
CA LEU A 11 6.18 -4.53 25.07
C LEU A 11 5.38 -5.76 25.53
N ALA A 12 5.80 -6.38 26.65
CA ALA A 12 5.18 -7.60 27.14
C ALA A 12 3.76 -7.40 27.68
N ASP A 13 3.48 -6.26 28.31
CA ASP A 13 2.16 -6.01 28.88
C ASP A 13 1.09 -5.94 27.79
N GLN A 14 0.08 -6.80 27.91
CA GLN A 14 -1.07 -6.85 27.01
C GLN A 14 -2.20 -5.89 27.43
N ARG A 15 -2.05 -5.15 28.54
CA ARG A 15 -3.09 -4.22 29.00
C ARG A 15 -3.12 -2.96 28.11
N PRO A 16 -4.28 -2.62 27.52
CA PRO A 16 -4.41 -1.52 26.59
C PRO A 16 -4.59 -0.23 27.38
N VAL A 17 -3.54 0.55 27.57
CA VAL A 17 -3.70 1.91 28.09
C VAL A 17 -3.01 2.95 27.22
N ALA A 18 -1.97 2.57 26.46
CA ALA A 18 -1.29 3.48 25.55
C ALA A 18 -0.59 2.74 24.41
N GLU A 19 -0.46 3.41 23.27
CA GLU A 19 0.47 3.02 22.21
C GLU A 19 1.90 3.03 22.76
N LYS A 20 2.67 1.97 22.46
CA LYS A 20 4.06 1.83 22.92
C LYS A 20 5.00 1.83 21.72
N VAL A 21 6.07 2.61 21.83
CA VAL A 21 7.15 2.67 20.83
C VAL A 21 8.43 2.15 21.46
N ALA A 22 9.10 1.22 20.78
CA ALA A 22 10.43 0.73 21.16
C ALA A 22 11.39 0.93 19.99
N ILE A 23 12.54 1.55 20.26
CA ILE A 23 13.58 1.82 19.26
C ILE A 23 14.78 0.93 19.54
N LEU A 24 15.18 0.10 18.57
CA LEU A 24 16.35 -0.76 18.66
C LEU A 24 17.53 -0.16 17.91
N VAL A 25 18.54 0.31 18.65
CA VAL A 25 19.74 0.97 18.11
C VAL A 25 20.97 0.07 18.28
N GLY A 26 21.92 0.16 17.34
CA GLY A 26 23.20 -0.52 17.40
C GLY A 26 23.97 -0.43 16.08
N PRO A 27 25.27 -0.74 16.06
CA PRO A 27 26.10 -0.71 14.85
C PRO A 27 25.55 -1.57 13.69
N ASN A 28 25.98 -1.29 12.47
CA ASN A 28 25.71 -2.21 11.35
C ASN A 28 26.29 -3.60 11.66
N GLY A 29 25.54 -4.66 11.35
CA GLY A 29 25.94 -6.03 11.70
C GLY A 29 25.66 -6.46 13.15
N SER A 30 25.19 -5.59 14.04
CA SER A 30 24.92 -5.93 15.46
C SER A 30 23.74 -6.88 15.71
N GLY A 31 23.11 -7.41 14.64
CA GLY A 31 22.02 -8.38 14.77
C GLY A 31 20.61 -7.80 14.94
N LYS A 32 20.39 -6.49 14.77
CA LYS A 32 19.06 -5.85 14.92
C LYS A 32 17.93 -6.56 14.16
N SER A 33 18.12 -6.78 12.85
CA SER A 33 17.13 -7.48 12.02
C SER A 33 16.94 -8.94 12.43
N ARG A 34 17.97 -9.60 12.99
CA ARG A 34 17.88 -10.95 13.53
C ARG A 34 17.03 -10.98 14.80
N PHE A 35 17.29 -10.07 15.73
CA PHE A 35 16.51 -9.92 16.96
C PHE A 35 15.03 -9.65 16.65
N LEU A 36 14.73 -8.72 15.74
CA LEU A 36 13.35 -8.43 15.32
C LEU A 36 12.69 -9.63 14.61
N ARG A 37 13.44 -10.43 13.84
CA ARG A 37 12.93 -11.68 13.24
C ARG A 37 12.59 -12.72 14.30
N GLU A 38 13.46 -12.91 15.29
CA GLU A 38 13.23 -13.83 16.40
C GLU A 38 12.00 -13.41 17.23
N LEU A 39 11.86 -12.12 17.52
CA LEU A 39 10.66 -11.56 18.14
C LEU A 39 9.40 -11.83 17.31
N ALA A 40 9.44 -11.58 16.00
CA ALA A 40 8.30 -11.84 15.11
C ALA A 40 7.87 -13.31 15.13
N ILE A 41 8.82 -14.25 15.15
CA ILE A 41 8.54 -15.69 15.25
C ILE A 41 7.87 -16.04 16.58
N GLN A 42 8.32 -15.42 17.67
CA GLN A 42 7.75 -15.64 19.02
C GLN A 42 6.30 -15.16 19.12
N ILE A 43 5.94 -14.04 18.48
CA ILE A 43 4.65 -13.38 18.73
C ILE A 43 3.60 -13.57 17.63
N ARG A 44 3.97 -14.07 16.45
CA ARG A 44 3.05 -14.22 15.31
C ARG A 44 1.83 -15.12 15.54
N GLY A 45 1.88 -15.98 16.57
CA GLY A 45 0.74 -16.83 16.96
C GLY A 45 -0.23 -16.13 17.91
N ASP A 46 0.26 -15.13 18.65
CA ASP A 46 -0.46 -14.50 19.76
C ASP A 46 -0.94 -13.09 19.44
N ARG A 47 -0.38 -12.45 18.40
CA ARG A 47 -0.69 -11.07 18.00
C ARG A 47 -0.82 -10.94 16.49
N ASP A 48 -1.74 -10.09 16.03
CA ASP A 48 -1.80 -9.66 14.64
C ASP A 48 -0.56 -8.81 14.31
N LEU A 49 0.35 -9.38 13.52
CA LEU A 49 1.66 -8.81 13.28
C LEU A 49 1.77 -8.24 11.86
N ALA A 50 2.12 -6.96 11.78
CA ALA A 50 2.52 -6.30 10.55
C ALA A 50 4.02 -5.96 10.57
N ILE A 51 4.74 -6.32 9.50
CA ILE A 51 6.16 -6.00 9.32
C ILE A 51 6.33 -5.14 8.06
N ILE A 52 6.99 -4.00 8.24
CA ILE A 52 7.36 -3.08 7.16
C ILE A 52 8.89 -3.10 7.05
N SER A 53 9.40 -3.60 5.94
CA SER A 53 10.83 -3.70 5.67
C SER A 53 11.17 -2.93 4.39
N ASN A 54 11.77 -1.75 4.54
CA ASN A 54 12.16 -0.90 3.42
C ASN A 54 13.51 -1.31 2.77
N THR A 55 14.17 -2.34 3.28
CA THR A 55 15.45 -2.81 2.73
C THR A 55 15.23 -3.89 1.68
N ALA A 56 16.00 -3.85 0.58
CA ALA A 56 15.96 -4.90 -0.46
C ALA A 56 16.26 -6.29 0.13
N HIS A 57 17.18 -6.37 1.09
CA HIS A 57 17.49 -7.62 1.81
C HIS A 57 16.49 -7.89 2.94
N ASP A 58 15.31 -8.37 2.59
CA ASP A 58 14.27 -8.67 3.57
C ASP A 58 14.56 -9.96 4.37
N ARG A 59 15.04 -9.76 5.60
CA ARG A 59 15.32 -10.81 6.59
C ARG A 59 14.07 -11.49 7.13
N PHE A 60 12.85 -11.07 6.77
CA PHE A 60 11.58 -11.66 7.20
C PHE A 60 10.93 -12.54 6.12
N SER A 61 11.62 -12.76 5.00
CA SER A 61 11.19 -13.71 3.97
C SER A 61 10.97 -15.12 4.54
N GLY A 62 9.99 -15.83 3.97
CA GLY A 62 9.59 -17.20 4.36
C GLY A 62 8.69 -17.31 5.60
N LEU A 63 8.47 -16.23 6.35
CA LEU A 63 7.56 -16.27 7.49
C LEU A 63 6.09 -16.27 7.04
N ARG A 64 5.31 -17.18 7.62
CA ARG A 64 3.84 -17.29 7.45
C ARG A 64 3.13 -16.76 8.71
N GLY A 65 1.84 -16.44 8.57
CA GLY A 65 0.99 -15.97 9.68
C GLY A 65 1.19 -14.50 10.05
N LEU A 66 1.65 -13.66 9.11
CA LEU A 66 1.85 -12.23 9.34
C LEU A 66 1.56 -11.39 8.08
N LYS A 67 1.28 -10.11 8.29
CA LYS A 67 1.19 -9.08 7.24
C LYS A 67 2.60 -8.56 6.97
N ARG A 68 3.03 -8.51 5.70
CA ARG A 68 4.39 -8.08 5.32
C ARG A 68 4.37 -7.16 4.12
N ILE A 69 5.04 -6.02 4.27
CA ILE A 69 5.36 -5.06 3.21
C ILE A 69 6.89 -5.07 3.04
N SER A 70 7.35 -5.29 1.82
CA SER A 70 8.78 -5.47 1.51
C SER A 70 9.14 -4.73 0.24
N ALA A 71 10.27 -4.01 0.27
CA ALA A 71 10.77 -3.30 -0.91
C ALA A 71 11.13 -4.25 -2.09
N GLY A 72 11.47 -5.52 -1.83
CA GLY A 72 12.09 -6.42 -2.82
C GLY A 72 11.16 -7.35 -3.64
N ARG A 73 9.84 -7.36 -3.46
CA ARG A 73 8.92 -8.30 -4.17
C ARG A 73 7.69 -7.60 -4.76
N GLY A 74 7.41 -7.84 -6.05
CA GLY A 74 6.42 -7.09 -6.87
C GLY A 74 4.97 -7.07 -6.36
N SER A 75 4.45 -8.15 -5.77
CA SER A 75 3.03 -8.23 -5.38
C SER A 75 2.67 -7.58 -4.04
N ARG A 76 3.67 -7.29 -3.18
CA ARG A 76 3.51 -6.59 -1.89
C ARG A 76 4.54 -5.47 -1.71
N SER A 77 4.93 -4.90 -2.84
CA SER A 77 5.77 -3.70 -2.85
C SER A 77 4.92 -2.50 -2.43
N PRO A 78 5.53 -1.45 -1.87
CA PRO A 78 4.82 -0.19 -1.60
C PRO A 78 4.03 0.29 -2.83
N LYS A 79 4.63 0.19 -4.03
CA LYS A 79 3.99 0.52 -5.31
C LYS A 79 2.67 -0.23 -5.54
N SER A 80 2.65 -1.55 -5.41
CA SER A 80 1.43 -2.34 -5.67
C SER A 80 0.38 -2.19 -4.58
N ILE A 81 0.79 -1.92 -3.34
CA ILE A 81 -0.14 -1.61 -2.23
C ILE A 81 -0.83 -0.27 -2.46
N VAL A 82 -0.07 0.78 -2.80
CA VAL A 82 -0.63 2.11 -3.10
C VAL A 82 -1.58 2.02 -4.30
N LYS A 83 -1.17 1.39 -5.40
CA LYS A 83 -2.04 1.21 -6.57
C LYS A 83 -3.35 0.51 -6.23
N ARG A 84 -3.30 -0.55 -5.41
CA ARG A 84 -4.51 -1.29 -5.00
C ARG A 84 -5.38 -0.49 -4.05
N ALA A 85 -4.78 0.27 -3.13
CA ALA A 85 -5.51 1.14 -2.22
C ALA A 85 -6.29 2.19 -3.02
N ILE A 86 -5.66 2.83 -4.00
CA ILE A 86 -6.31 3.83 -4.86
C ILE A 86 -7.41 3.20 -5.72
N GLY A 87 -7.15 2.05 -6.38
CA GLY A 87 -8.19 1.38 -7.17
C GLY A 87 -9.46 1.08 -6.35
N ARG A 88 -9.28 0.56 -5.12
CA ARG A 88 -10.41 0.26 -4.21
C ARG A 88 -11.14 1.49 -3.67
N THR A 89 -10.55 2.68 -3.75
CA THR A 89 -11.20 3.94 -3.34
C THR A 89 -11.92 4.64 -4.47
N ILE A 90 -11.65 4.24 -5.72
CA ILE A 90 -12.41 4.73 -6.88
C ILE A 90 -13.78 4.01 -6.92
N ASP A 91 -13.80 2.70 -6.66
CA ASP A 91 -15.03 1.89 -6.68
C ASP A 91 -16.00 2.20 -5.52
N GLN A 92 -15.56 2.94 -4.49
CA GLN A 92 -16.36 3.28 -3.31
C GLN A 92 -15.95 4.67 -2.81
N PRO A 93 -16.88 5.66 -2.72
CA PRO A 93 -16.58 6.96 -2.13
C PRO A 93 -16.31 6.80 -0.63
N ASP A 94 -15.06 6.46 -0.29
CA ASP A 94 -14.63 6.13 1.05
C ASP A 94 -13.54 7.13 1.51
N SER A 95 -13.57 7.42 2.81
CA SER A 95 -12.59 8.17 3.59
C SER A 95 -11.12 7.83 3.32
N ARG A 96 -10.84 6.62 2.80
CA ARG A 96 -9.51 6.16 2.42
C ARG A 96 -8.83 7.04 1.37
N PHE A 97 -9.56 7.62 0.39
CA PHE A 97 -8.95 8.53 -0.59
C PHE A 97 -8.46 9.82 0.07
N TYR A 98 -9.27 10.36 0.99
CA TYR A 98 -8.90 11.52 1.82
C TYR A 98 -7.68 11.24 2.69
N GLN A 99 -7.65 10.08 3.34
CA GLN A 99 -6.51 9.63 4.15
C GLN A 99 -5.22 9.55 3.32
N ILE A 100 -5.30 9.02 2.10
CA ILE A 100 -4.14 8.93 1.22
C ILE A 100 -3.58 10.33 0.90
N GLY A 101 -4.43 11.32 0.59
CA GLY A 101 -3.92 12.67 0.33
C GLY A 101 -3.39 13.37 1.59
N ALA A 102 -3.99 13.16 2.77
CA ALA A 102 -3.45 13.65 4.03
C ALA A 102 -2.04 13.08 4.33
N ILE A 103 -1.80 11.80 3.99
CA ILE A 103 -0.47 11.18 4.10
C ILE A 103 0.52 11.84 3.14
N LEU A 104 0.10 12.17 1.91
CA LEU A 104 0.95 12.87 0.95
C LEU A 104 1.35 14.26 1.46
N GLU A 105 0.38 15.03 1.95
CA GLU A 105 0.62 16.36 2.52
C GLU A 105 1.57 16.29 3.71
N TYR A 106 1.34 15.33 4.62
CA TYR A 106 2.24 15.08 5.74
C TYR A 106 3.68 14.79 5.30
N CYS A 107 3.85 14.08 4.19
CA CYS A 107 5.16 13.80 3.60
C CYS A 107 5.74 14.97 2.77
N GLY A 108 5.04 16.10 2.65
CA GLY A 108 5.48 17.27 1.87
C GLY A 108 5.19 17.17 0.36
N TYR A 109 4.34 16.23 -0.07
CA TYR A 109 3.89 16.09 -1.45
C TYR A 109 2.55 16.82 -1.67
N ARG A 110 2.25 17.16 -2.93
CA ARG A 110 0.89 17.60 -3.30
C ARG A 110 -0.05 16.39 -3.22
N PRO A 111 -1.29 16.51 -2.68
CA PRO A 111 -2.24 15.41 -2.50
C PRO A 111 -2.89 14.95 -3.81
N ARG A 112 -2.08 14.62 -4.81
CA ARG A 112 -2.51 14.17 -6.14
C ARG A 112 -1.65 13.01 -6.63
N PHE A 113 -2.24 12.11 -7.40
CA PHE A 113 -1.53 10.96 -7.98
C PHE A 113 -1.65 10.96 -9.48
N GLY A 114 -0.54 10.64 -10.15
CA GLY A 114 -0.48 10.48 -11.59
C GLY A 114 -0.59 9.02 -12.00
N PHE A 115 -1.47 8.71 -12.94
CA PHE A 115 -1.56 7.41 -13.61
C PHE A 115 -1.01 7.54 -15.03
N LEU A 116 0.00 6.72 -15.33
CA LEU A 116 0.36 6.45 -16.71
C LEU A 116 -0.44 5.22 -17.15
N VAL A 117 -1.36 5.44 -18.10
CA VAL A 117 -2.17 4.37 -18.67
C VAL A 117 -1.49 3.93 -19.96
N ASP A 118 -0.71 2.86 -19.82
CA ASP A 118 -0.08 2.16 -20.93
C ASP A 118 -1.03 1.06 -21.41
N SER A 119 -2.05 1.47 -22.16
CA SER A 119 -2.98 0.56 -22.84
C SER A 119 -2.76 0.67 -24.34
N ASP A 120 -2.61 -0.47 -25.01
CA ASP A 120 -2.68 -0.50 -26.47
C ASP A 120 -4.16 -0.29 -26.88
N PRO A 121 -4.48 0.85 -27.53
CA PRO A 121 -5.86 1.23 -27.84
C PRO A 121 -6.57 0.25 -28.80
N TYR A 122 -5.82 -0.66 -29.44
CA TYR A 122 -6.37 -1.63 -30.38
C TYR A 122 -6.51 -3.05 -29.80
N THR A 123 -5.83 -3.38 -28.70
CA THR A 123 -5.84 -4.74 -28.11
C THR A 123 -6.35 -4.78 -26.68
N ALA A 124 -6.59 -3.63 -26.04
CA ALA A 124 -7.27 -3.55 -24.76
C ALA A 124 -8.76 -3.91 -24.90
N TYR A 125 -9.04 -5.20 -25.07
CA TYR A 125 -10.38 -5.73 -24.80
C TYR A 125 -10.57 -5.68 -23.29
N LEU A 126 -11.33 -4.69 -22.83
CA LEU A 126 -11.86 -4.68 -21.48
C LEU A 126 -13.06 -5.61 -21.49
N ASP A 127 -12.95 -6.81 -20.94
CA ASP A 127 -14.11 -7.69 -20.83
C ASP A 127 -15.15 -6.99 -19.94
N PRO A 128 -16.35 -6.66 -20.44
CA PRO A 128 -17.39 -6.04 -19.63
C PRO A 128 -17.77 -6.89 -18.41
N ALA A 129 -17.47 -8.19 -18.40
CA ALA A 129 -17.66 -9.06 -17.24
C ALA A 129 -16.56 -8.91 -16.15
N ASP A 130 -15.36 -8.46 -16.53
CA ASP A 130 -14.22 -8.25 -15.60
C ASP A 130 -14.33 -6.93 -14.82
N PHE A 131 -15.11 -5.99 -15.36
CA PHE A 131 -15.31 -4.69 -14.76
C PHE A 131 -16.80 -4.55 -14.39
N LEU A 132 -17.09 -4.33 -13.12
CA LEU A 132 -18.44 -3.98 -12.62
C LEU A 132 -18.85 -2.56 -13.08
N LEU A 133 -18.57 -2.19 -14.33
CA LEU A 133 -18.92 -0.90 -14.91
C LEU A 133 -20.41 -0.93 -15.25
N ASP A 134 -21.10 0.19 -14.99
CA ASP A 134 -22.37 0.45 -15.63
C ASP A 134 -22.14 0.37 -17.15
N PRO A 135 -23.01 -0.30 -17.94
CA PRO A 135 -22.90 -0.32 -19.39
C PRO A 135 -22.70 1.06 -20.03
N ASN A 136 -23.19 2.13 -19.39
CA ASN A 136 -22.98 3.52 -19.83
C ASN A 136 -21.55 4.04 -19.58
N ASP A 137 -20.83 3.51 -18.58
CA ASP A 137 -19.45 3.90 -18.27
C ASP A 137 -18.45 3.24 -19.23
N TYR A 138 -18.77 2.08 -19.79
CA TYR A 138 -17.90 1.36 -20.71
C TYR A 138 -17.57 2.19 -21.97
N ASP A 139 -18.58 2.76 -22.62
CA ASP A 139 -18.39 3.58 -23.81
C ASP A 139 -17.58 4.85 -23.50
N ALA A 140 -17.79 5.45 -22.33
CA ALA A 140 -17.02 6.59 -21.86
C ALA A 140 -15.55 6.23 -21.62
N VAL A 141 -15.27 5.08 -21.01
CA VAL A 141 -13.90 4.58 -20.79
C VAL A 141 -13.22 4.26 -22.12
N VAL A 142 -13.89 3.59 -23.05
CA VAL A 142 -13.32 3.29 -24.38
C VAL A 142 -13.05 4.56 -25.18
N ALA A 143 -13.99 5.51 -25.18
CA ALA A 143 -13.82 6.80 -25.85
C ALA A 143 -12.68 7.62 -25.25
N PHE A 144 -12.50 7.56 -23.92
CA PHE A 144 -11.38 8.15 -23.22
C PHE A 144 -10.05 7.50 -23.65
N LEU A 145 -9.94 6.17 -23.57
CA LEU A 145 -8.70 5.44 -23.91
C LEU A 145 -8.27 5.62 -25.37
N ARG A 146 -9.22 5.77 -26.30
CA ARG A 146 -8.92 6.05 -27.72
C ARG A 146 -8.35 7.44 -27.96
N ARG A 147 -8.75 8.43 -27.15
CA ARG A 147 -8.28 9.82 -27.26
C ARG A 147 -7.02 10.08 -26.44
N HIS A 148 -6.86 9.34 -25.34
CA HIS A 148 -5.77 9.54 -24.39
C HIS A 148 -4.41 9.24 -25.03
N ASN A 149 -3.43 10.10 -24.81
CA ASN A 149 -2.06 9.84 -25.21
C ASN A 149 -1.41 8.88 -24.19
N PRO A 150 -0.95 7.67 -24.58
CA PRO A 150 -0.39 6.70 -23.63
C PRO A 150 0.84 7.20 -22.85
N LYS A 151 1.48 8.29 -23.31
CA LYS A 151 2.62 8.92 -22.64
C LYS A 151 2.23 10.03 -21.66
N GLU A 152 0.96 10.41 -21.63
CA GLU A 152 0.44 11.46 -20.77
C GLU A 152 0.04 10.93 -19.40
N ILE A 153 0.37 11.69 -18.36
CA ILE A 153 0.07 11.36 -16.97
C ILE A 153 -1.30 11.92 -16.62
N LEU A 154 -2.21 11.04 -16.24
CA LEU A 154 -3.53 11.39 -15.71
C LEU A 154 -3.42 11.70 -14.23
N TRP A 155 -3.59 12.98 -13.88
CA TRP A 155 -3.54 13.43 -12.50
C TRP A 155 -4.92 13.37 -11.87
N ILE A 156 -5.04 12.72 -10.72
CA ILE A 156 -6.27 12.68 -9.91
C ILE A 156 -5.98 13.38 -8.59
N ASP A 157 -6.87 14.28 -8.17
CA ASP A 157 -6.82 14.96 -6.88
C ASP A 157 -8.15 14.83 -6.10
N GLN A 158 -8.21 15.44 -4.92
CA GLN A 158 -9.38 15.41 -4.03
C GLN A 158 -10.43 16.47 -4.36
N GLY A 159 -10.13 17.42 -5.25
CA GLY A 159 -10.98 18.56 -5.57
C GLY A 159 -11.88 18.32 -6.78
N GLU A 160 -11.51 17.41 -7.66
CA GLU A 160 -12.21 17.15 -8.92
C GLU A 160 -12.82 15.74 -8.95
N SER A 161 -14.13 15.68 -9.20
CA SER A 161 -14.85 14.42 -9.46
C SER A 161 -14.20 13.67 -10.62
N ALA A 162 -14.08 12.34 -10.52
CA ALA A 162 -13.56 11.49 -11.59
C ALA A 162 -14.23 11.72 -12.97
N LEU A 163 -15.42 12.32 -13.00
CA LEU A 163 -16.17 12.67 -14.21
C LEU A 163 -15.75 13.99 -14.88
N SER A 164 -15.01 14.89 -14.22
CA SER A 164 -14.46 16.09 -14.90
C SER A 164 -13.38 15.73 -15.92
N PHE A 165 -12.77 14.55 -15.80
CA PHE A 165 -11.72 14.04 -16.70
C PHE A 165 -12.26 13.46 -18.01
N SER A 166 -13.56 13.12 -18.10
CA SER A 166 -14.17 12.55 -19.30
C SER A 166 -14.75 13.59 -20.27
N LEU A 167 -14.90 14.84 -19.82
CA LEU A 167 -15.58 15.91 -20.55
C LEU A 167 -14.63 16.95 -21.19
N GLY A 168 -13.32 16.69 -21.20
CA GLY A 168 -12.34 17.36 -22.06
C GLY A 168 -12.26 16.70 -23.43
#